data_AF-A0A8T5H032-F1
#
_entry.id   AF-A0A8T5H032-F1
#
_cell.length_a   1.000
_cell.length_b   1.000
_cell.length_c   1.000
_cell.angle_alpha   90.00
_cell.angle_beta   90.00
_cell.angle_gamma   90.00
#
_symmetry.space_group_name_H-M   'P 1'
#
loop_
_entity.id
_entity.type
_entity.pdbx_description
1 polymer ?
#
loop_
_entity_poly.entity_id
_entity_poly.type
_entity_poly.pdbx_seq_one_letter_code
_entity_poly.pdbx_strand_id
1 'polypeptide(L)'
;PELPSQDLETITQTLGLETCSISIGGSHLVGALLSGNSKGIAVADIATEEDVDKLTSYGDVVVMEGGVNTAGNLLLVNEQGVVASPSVPTAGLEIIAEVMGVDVMTTTIAGQDVVGSLGVANDQGVLLHPDVTPEEVASIQEILGVPPMVGTVCFGSPYVGAGICSTNHGALAGTETTGPELNRIEDALGLI
;
A
#
# COMPACT_ATOMS: atom_id res chain seq x y z
N PRO A 1 -1.04 -9.13 16.57
CA PRO A 1 -0.98 -9.96 17.80
C PRO A 1 -2.02 -9.58 18.87
N GLU A 2 -2.39 -8.29 18.96
CA GLU A 2 -3.21 -7.77 20.06
C GLU A 2 -4.67 -7.49 19.69
N LEU A 3 -5.08 -7.75 18.45
CA LEU A 3 -6.45 -7.50 17.98
C LEU A 3 -7.43 -8.53 18.55
N PRO A 4 -8.62 -8.11 19.03
CA PRO A 4 -9.70 -9.01 19.40
C PRO A 4 -10.12 -9.96 18.27
N SER A 5 -10.55 -11.18 18.61
CA SER A 5 -10.96 -12.19 17.62
C SER A 5 -12.06 -11.71 16.67
N GLN A 6 -13.00 -10.90 17.18
CA GLN A 6 -14.09 -10.35 16.39
C GLN A 6 -13.61 -9.37 15.31
N ASP A 7 -12.60 -8.56 15.63
CA ASP A 7 -12.02 -7.61 14.69
C ASP A 7 -11.25 -8.37 13.61
N LEU A 8 -10.49 -9.40 13.99
CA LEU A 8 -9.80 -10.28 13.04
C LEU A 8 -10.77 -10.99 12.09
N GLU A 9 -11.89 -11.49 12.59
CA GLU A 9 -12.92 -12.12 11.76
C GLU A 9 -13.52 -11.12 10.77
N THR A 10 -13.83 -9.91 11.23
CA THR A 10 -14.34 -8.82 10.38
C THR A 10 -13.34 -8.44 9.29
N ILE A 11 -12.05 -8.30 9.64
CA ILE A 11 -10.97 -7.99 8.68
C ILE A 11 -10.88 -9.10 7.63
N THR A 12 -10.83 -10.35 8.07
CA THR A 12 -10.69 -11.53 7.19
C THR A 12 -11.87 -11.63 6.22
N GLN A 13 -13.10 -11.44 6.72
CA GLN A 13 -14.32 -11.49 5.90
C GLN A 13 -14.39 -10.31 4.91
N THR A 14 -13.99 -9.11 5.33
CA THR A 14 -14.04 -7.91 4.49
C THR A 14 -13.01 -7.95 3.38
N LEU A 15 -11.76 -8.32 3.70
CA LEU A 15 -10.67 -8.34 2.73
C LEU A 15 -10.65 -9.62 1.88
N GLY A 16 -11.31 -10.68 2.33
CA GLY A 16 -11.35 -11.96 1.61
C GLY A 16 -10.00 -12.67 1.53
N LEU A 17 -9.07 -12.37 2.45
CA LEU A 17 -7.72 -12.94 2.50
C LEU A 17 -7.45 -13.64 3.83
N GLU A 18 -6.56 -14.62 3.79
CA GLU A 18 -6.00 -15.22 5.01
C GLU A 18 -5.18 -14.18 5.79
N THR A 19 -5.27 -14.20 7.12
CA THR A 19 -4.60 -13.23 7.98
C THR A 19 -3.43 -13.87 8.72
N CYS A 20 -2.30 -13.17 8.76
CA CYS A 20 -1.14 -13.54 9.57
C CYS A 20 -0.83 -12.42 10.58
N SER A 21 -0.67 -12.79 11.86
CA SER A 21 -0.23 -11.85 12.88
C SER A 21 1.30 -11.77 12.88
N ILE A 22 1.84 -10.65 12.43
CA ILE A 22 3.29 -10.38 12.40
C ILE A 22 3.63 -9.03 13.06
N SER A 23 4.87 -8.89 13.50
CA SER A 23 5.53 -7.63 13.84
C SER A 23 6.83 -7.56 13.05
N ILE A 24 7.30 -6.37 12.71
CA ILE A 24 8.55 -6.19 11.94
C ILE A 24 9.53 -5.41 12.82
N GLY A 25 10.70 -5.99 13.13
CA GLY A 25 11.67 -5.37 14.02
C GLY A 25 11.12 -5.08 15.42
N GLY A 26 10.13 -5.86 15.87
CA GLY A 26 9.36 -5.61 17.10
C GLY A 26 8.33 -4.47 17.01
N SER A 27 8.16 -3.83 15.86
CA SER A 27 7.14 -2.81 15.61
C SER A 27 5.81 -3.40 15.16
N HIS A 28 4.72 -2.76 15.58
CA HIS A 28 3.35 -3.09 15.15
C HIS A 28 2.87 -2.24 13.97
N LEU A 29 3.69 -1.32 13.46
CA LEU A 29 3.37 -0.45 12.32
C LEU A 29 3.53 -1.19 10.99
N VAL A 30 2.93 -2.38 10.87
CA VAL A 30 3.13 -3.30 9.74
C VAL A 30 2.80 -2.63 8.41
N GLY A 31 1.69 -1.89 8.34
CA GLY A 31 1.28 -1.19 7.11
C GLY A 31 2.24 -0.08 6.65
N ALA A 32 3.04 0.50 7.55
CA ALA A 32 4.07 1.47 7.17
C ALA A 32 5.41 0.81 6.79
N LEU A 33 5.64 -0.43 7.25
CA LEU A 33 6.90 -1.15 7.13
C LEU A 33 6.91 -2.18 6.00
N LEU A 34 5.75 -2.59 5.50
CA LEU A 34 5.58 -3.55 4.42
C LEU A 34 4.80 -2.95 3.24
N SER A 35 5.16 -3.35 2.03
CA SER A 35 4.34 -3.16 0.82
C SER A 35 4.63 -4.29 -0.15
N GLY A 36 3.63 -4.79 -0.87
CA GLY A 36 3.82 -5.93 -1.76
C GLY A 36 2.56 -6.36 -2.48
N ASN A 37 2.74 -7.35 -3.35
CA ASN A 37 1.69 -8.01 -4.12
C ASN A 37 1.76 -9.53 -3.88
N SER A 38 1.03 -10.32 -4.68
CA SER A 38 0.98 -11.77 -4.58
C SER A 38 2.31 -12.49 -4.85
N LYS A 39 3.30 -11.81 -5.42
CA LYS A 39 4.61 -12.38 -5.80
C LYS A 39 5.71 -12.01 -4.80
N GLY A 40 5.72 -10.77 -4.35
CA GLY A 40 6.83 -10.25 -3.57
C GLY A 40 6.47 -9.14 -2.60
N ILE A 41 7.31 -9.01 -1.57
CA ILE A 41 7.12 -8.12 -0.43
C ILE A 41 8.40 -7.30 -0.23
N ALA A 42 8.26 -5.98 -0.20
CA ALA A 42 9.28 -5.08 0.30
C ALA A 42 9.08 -4.83 1.79
N VAL A 43 10.17 -4.91 2.56
CA VAL A 43 10.18 -4.67 4.01
C VAL A 43 11.26 -3.67 4.39
N ALA A 44 10.98 -2.84 5.38
CA ALA A 44 11.95 -1.91 5.95
C ALA A 44 13.17 -2.62 6.58
N ASP A 45 14.33 -1.93 6.62
CA ASP A 45 15.60 -2.43 7.16
C ASP A 45 15.61 -2.78 8.66
N ILE A 46 14.59 -2.37 9.41
CA ILE A 46 14.40 -2.77 10.81
C ILE A 46 14.02 -4.25 10.97
N ALA A 47 13.63 -4.92 9.89
CA ALA A 47 13.28 -6.34 9.92
C ALA A 47 14.43 -7.21 10.42
N THR A 48 14.12 -8.11 11.34
CA THR A 48 15.06 -9.14 11.80
C THR A 48 15.10 -10.31 10.83
N GLU A 49 16.13 -11.16 10.92
CA GLU A 49 16.18 -12.41 10.15
C GLU A 49 14.92 -13.27 10.36
N GLU A 50 14.39 -13.33 11.58
CA GLU A 50 13.15 -14.05 11.89
C GLU A 50 11.92 -13.44 11.19
N ASP A 51 11.87 -12.11 11.05
CA ASP A 51 10.78 -11.43 10.35
C ASP A 51 10.84 -11.76 8.85
N VAL A 52 12.04 -11.71 8.26
CA VAL A 52 12.27 -12.06 6.86
C VAL A 52 11.91 -13.52 6.60
N ASP A 53 12.38 -14.45 7.44
CA ASP A 53 12.07 -15.88 7.34
C ASP A 53 10.55 -16.13 7.35
N LYS A 54 9.80 -15.42 8.21
CA LYS A 54 8.33 -15.51 8.20
C LYS A 54 7.72 -14.97 6.91
N LEU A 55 8.20 -13.83 6.42
CA LEU A 55 7.69 -13.21 5.20
C LEU A 55 7.95 -14.07 3.95
N THR A 56 9.09 -14.77 3.89
CA THR A 56 9.42 -15.68 2.76
C THR A 56 8.43 -16.84 2.59
N SER A 57 7.60 -17.12 3.59
CA SER A 57 6.51 -18.11 3.47
C SER A 57 5.35 -17.61 2.61
N TYR A 58 5.28 -16.30 2.32
CA TYR A 58 4.18 -15.64 1.60
C TYR A 58 4.60 -15.07 0.23
N GLY A 59 5.89 -14.87 -0.01
CA GLY A 59 6.43 -14.36 -1.27
C GLY A 59 7.92 -14.07 -1.18
N ASP A 60 8.53 -13.68 -2.30
CA ASP A 60 9.93 -13.25 -2.29
C ASP A 60 10.06 -11.93 -1.52
N VAL A 61 11.14 -11.77 -0.76
CA VAL A 61 11.30 -10.62 0.15
C VAL A 61 12.51 -9.79 -0.24
N VAL A 62 12.30 -8.47 -0.38
CA VAL A 62 13.38 -7.48 -0.48
C VAL A 62 13.42 -6.62 0.77
N VAL A 63 14.60 -6.51 1.38
CA VAL A 63 14.85 -5.58 2.49
C VAL A 63 15.33 -4.25 1.91
N MET A 64 14.60 -3.17 2.21
CA MET A 64 14.92 -1.82 1.73
C MET A 64 16.03 -1.19 2.58
N GLU A 65 17.29 -1.45 2.22
CA GLU A 65 18.46 -0.88 2.89
C GLU A 65 18.66 0.62 2.59
N GLY A 66 19.46 1.31 3.42
CA GLY A 66 19.96 2.65 3.11
C GLY A 66 19.21 3.80 3.79
N GLY A 67 18.61 3.57 4.96
CA GLY A 67 17.82 4.57 5.68
C GLY A 67 16.40 4.74 5.15
N VAL A 68 15.98 3.81 4.28
CA VAL A 68 14.63 3.70 3.76
C VAL A 68 13.79 2.87 4.73
N ASN A 69 13.31 3.54 5.78
CA ASN A 69 12.79 2.84 6.96
C ASN A 69 11.29 2.48 6.88
N THR A 70 10.60 2.76 5.76
CA THR A 70 9.13 2.60 5.68
C THR A 70 8.65 2.20 4.27
N ALA A 71 8.80 0.93 3.90
CA ALA A 71 8.38 0.42 2.59
C ALA A 71 6.92 0.77 2.26
N GLY A 72 6.00 0.62 3.22
CA GLY A 72 4.58 0.93 3.07
C GLY A 72 4.27 2.40 2.82
N ASN A 73 5.12 3.33 3.28
CA ASN A 73 4.93 4.75 2.99
C ASN A 73 5.50 5.17 1.63
N LEU A 74 6.43 4.39 1.09
CA LEU A 74 7.20 4.77 -0.10
C LEU A 74 6.81 3.99 -1.36
N LEU A 75 5.96 2.98 -1.22
CA LEU A 75 5.52 2.13 -2.32
C LEU A 75 3.99 2.04 -2.33
N LEU A 76 3.40 2.28 -3.49
CA LEU A 76 2.01 2.01 -3.80
C LEU A 76 1.97 0.90 -4.85
N VAL A 77 1.35 -0.24 -4.52
CA VAL A 77 1.54 -1.51 -5.23
C VAL A 77 0.18 -2.12 -5.58
N ASN A 78 0.08 -2.71 -6.77
CA ASN A 78 -0.94 -3.70 -7.12
C ASN A 78 -0.32 -4.85 -7.95
N GLU A 79 -1.13 -5.73 -8.53
CA GLU A 79 -0.63 -6.87 -9.32
C GLU A 79 -0.12 -6.47 -10.72
N GLN A 80 -0.31 -5.22 -11.15
CA GLN A 80 0.11 -4.72 -12.47
C GLN A 80 1.39 -3.89 -12.42
N GLY A 81 1.60 -3.13 -11.34
CA GLY A 81 2.75 -2.24 -11.24
C GLY A 81 2.99 -1.67 -9.85
N VAL A 82 4.11 -0.96 -9.73
CA VAL A 82 4.53 -0.29 -8.49
C VAL A 82 4.82 1.17 -8.78
N VAL A 83 4.23 2.05 -7.97
CA VAL A 83 4.65 3.45 -7.86
C VAL A 83 5.58 3.57 -6.65
N ALA A 84 6.82 3.97 -6.91
CA ALA A 84 7.85 4.13 -5.89
C ALA A 84 8.18 5.61 -5.67
N SER A 85 8.51 5.93 -4.42
CA SER A 85 9.02 7.24 -4.01
C SER A 85 10.32 7.60 -4.74
N PRO A 86 10.54 8.88 -5.10
CA PRO A 86 11.83 9.37 -5.60
C PRO A 86 12.99 9.19 -4.61
N SER A 87 12.67 8.99 -3.33
CA SER A 87 13.66 8.70 -2.29
C SER A 87 14.23 7.27 -2.39
N VAL A 88 13.62 6.36 -3.16
CA VAL A 88 14.13 5.00 -3.36
C VAL A 88 15.27 5.01 -4.38
N PRO A 89 16.48 4.51 -4.04
CA PRO A 89 17.60 4.46 -4.98
C PRO A 89 17.30 3.58 -6.20
N THR A 90 17.86 3.93 -7.37
CA THR A 90 17.65 3.18 -8.63
C THR A 90 17.95 1.68 -8.51
N ALA A 91 19.03 1.31 -7.81
CA ALA A 91 19.35 -0.09 -7.56
C ALA A 91 18.25 -0.82 -6.76
N GLY A 92 17.59 -0.11 -5.84
CA GLY A 92 16.43 -0.65 -5.10
C GLY A 92 15.21 -0.84 -6.00
N LEU A 93 14.98 0.06 -6.96
CA LEU A 93 13.86 -0.05 -7.91
C LEU A 93 13.99 -1.32 -8.78
N GLU A 94 15.19 -1.62 -9.26
CA GLU A 94 15.45 -2.83 -10.07
C GLU A 94 15.15 -4.11 -9.29
N ILE A 95 15.56 -4.17 -8.02
CA ILE A 95 15.31 -5.32 -7.15
C ILE A 95 13.81 -5.43 -6.83
N ILE A 96 13.12 -4.31 -6.57
CA ILE A 96 11.67 -4.31 -6.32
C ILE A 96 10.92 -4.83 -7.54
N ALA A 97 11.31 -4.40 -8.75
CA ALA A 97 10.70 -4.87 -10.00
C ALA A 97 10.88 -6.40 -10.18
N GLU A 98 12.08 -6.91 -9.88
CA GLU A 98 12.37 -8.34 -9.94
C GLU A 98 11.55 -9.14 -8.92
N VAL A 99 11.55 -8.71 -7.65
CA VAL A 99 10.86 -9.41 -6.55
C VAL A 99 9.34 -9.36 -6.69
N MET A 100 8.78 -8.22 -7.08
CA MET A 100 7.33 -8.07 -7.27
C MET A 100 6.87 -8.54 -8.67
N GLY A 101 7.80 -8.85 -9.57
CA GLY A 101 7.53 -9.35 -10.92
C GLY A 101 6.60 -8.46 -11.75
N VAL A 102 6.74 -7.13 -11.60
CA VAL A 102 5.98 -6.08 -12.27
C VAL A 102 6.86 -4.86 -12.53
N ASP A 103 6.43 -3.97 -13.42
CA ASP A 103 7.17 -2.74 -13.70
C ASP A 103 7.07 -1.75 -12.53
N VAL A 104 8.16 -1.00 -12.31
CA VAL A 104 8.25 0.02 -11.26
C VAL A 104 8.45 1.38 -11.91
N MET A 105 7.65 2.36 -11.49
CA MET A 105 7.79 3.76 -11.88
C MET A 105 8.06 4.62 -10.65
N THR A 106 8.87 5.66 -10.83
CA THR A 106 9.13 6.66 -9.79
C THR A 106 8.37 7.94 -10.06
N THR A 107 7.56 8.39 -9.11
CA THR A 107 6.87 9.70 -9.15
C THR A 107 6.52 10.17 -7.74
N THR A 108 6.11 11.42 -7.60
CA THR A 108 5.46 11.94 -6.39
C THR A 108 3.94 11.79 -6.47
N ILE A 109 3.27 12.00 -5.32
CA ILE A 109 1.82 12.25 -5.28
C ILE A 109 1.61 13.60 -4.59
N ALA A 110 0.97 14.54 -5.28
CA ALA A 110 0.81 15.92 -4.78
C ALA A 110 2.16 16.57 -4.39
N GLY A 111 3.22 16.28 -5.16
CA GLY A 111 4.58 16.78 -4.91
C GLY A 111 5.26 16.23 -3.65
N GLN A 112 4.74 15.14 -3.06
CA GLN A 112 5.31 14.49 -1.88
C GLN A 112 5.86 13.09 -2.21
N ASP A 113 6.92 12.74 -1.50
CA ASP A 113 7.67 11.49 -1.68
C ASP A 113 7.00 10.27 -1.02
N VAL A 114 6.07 10.47 -0.08
CA VAL A 114 5.41 9.39 0.69
C VAL A 114 4.21 8.80 -0.05
N VAL A 115 4.45 8.30 -1.27
CA VAL A 115 3.41 7.85 -2.20
C VAL A 115 2.48 6.79 -1.60
N GLY A 116 3.00 5.85 -0.81
CA GLY A 116 2.19 4.81 -0.16
C GLY A 116 1.31 5.34 0.98
N SER A 117 1.63 6.49 1.56
CA SER A 117 0.75 7.16 2.52
C SER A 117 -0.35 7.99 1.85
N LEU A 118 -0.15 8.36 0.58
CA LEU A 118 -0.98 9.31 -0.17
C LEU A 118 -1.86 8.65 -1.23
N GLY A 119 -1.71 7.34 -1.42
CA GLY A 119 -2.52 6.54 -2.32
C GLY A 119 -2.86 5.19 -1.72
N VAL A 120 -3.98 4.62 -2.15
CA VAL A 120 -4.35 3.22 -1.91
C VAL A 120 -4.83 2.62 -3.22
N ALA A 121 -4.33 1.44 -3.57
CA ALA A 121 -4.60 0.77 -4.83
C ALA A 121 -5.03 -0.67 -4.59
N ASN A 122 -5.84 -1.18 -5.51
CA ASN A 122 -6.05 -2.60 -5.74
C ASN A 122 -5.96 -2.86 -7.26
N ASP A 123 -6.42 -4.02 -7.74
CA ASP A 123 -6.37 -4.36 -9.17
C ASP A 123 -7.56 -3.80 -9.97
N GLN A 124 -8.43 -3.03 -9.34
CA GLN A 124 -9.64 -2.46 -9.94
C GLN A 124 -9.61 -0.93 -10.00
N GLY A 125 -8.85 -0.28 -9.11
CA GLY A 125 -8.79 1.17 -9.03
C GLY A 125 -7.74 1.68 -8.04
N VAL A 126 -7.53 2.99 -8.06
CA VAL A 126 -6.63 3.69 -7.14
C VAL A 126 -7.26 4.99 -6.64
N LEU A 127 -7.24 5.17 -5.32
CA LEU A 127 -7.63 6.42 -4.67
C LEU A 127 -6.37 7.20 -4.28
N LEU A 128 -6.30 8.46 -4.69
CA LEU A 128 -5.15 9.35 -4.52
C LEU A 128 -5.50 10.60 -3.72
N HIS A 129 -4.47 11.23 -3.17
CA HIS A 129 -4.53 12.56 -2.54
C HIS A 129 -5.28 13.59 -3.43
N PRO A 130 -6.14 14.46 -2.87
CA PRO A 130 -6.93 15.44 -3.63
C PRO A 130 -6.15 16.37 -4.55
N ASP A 131 -4.97 16.79 -4.10
CA ASP A 131 -4.10 17.72 -4.83
C ASP A 131 -3.11 17.05 -5.80
N VAL A 132 -3.30 15.77 -6.13
CA VAL A 132 -2.45 15.09 -7.13
C VAL A 132 -2.55 15.80 -8.49
N THR A 133 -1.41 15.98 -9.15
CA THR A 133 -1.36 16.70 -10.41
C THR A 133 -1.82 15.83 -11.58
N PRO A 134 -2.34 16.39 -12.68
CA PRO A 134 -2.75 15.61 -13.85
C PRO A 134 -1.62 14.76 -14.47
N GLU A 135 -0.37 15.22 -14.35
CA GLU A 135 0.82 14.51 -14.84
C GLU A 135 1.14 13.28 -13.96
N GLU A 136 1.10 13.46 -12.64
CA GLU A 136 1.23 12.35 -11.68
C GLU A 136 0.10 11.31 -11.91
N VAL A 137 -1.15 11.76 -12.07
CA VAL A 137 -2.31 10.89 -12.33
C VAL A 137 -2.10 10.04 -13.59
N ALA A 138 -1.68 10.66 -14.69
CA ALA A 138 -1.45 9.95 -15.95
C ALA A 138 -0.37 8.87 -15.80
N SER A 139 0.72 9.22 -15.11
CA SER A 139 1.86 8.32 -14.86
C SER A 139 1.46 7.14 -13.96
N ILE A 140 0.73 7.42 -12.88
CA ILE A 140 0.22 6.40 -11.93
C ILE A 140 -0.77 5.46 -12.61
N GLN A 141 -1.68 5.99 -13.44
CA GLN A 141 -2.63 5.18 -14.19
C GLN A 141 -1.93 4.28 -15.22
N GLU A 142 -0.89 4.77 -15.89
CA GLU A 142 -0.12 3.99 -16.86
C GLU A 142 0.56 2.78 -16.21
N ILE A 143 1.20 2.98 -15.05
CA ILE A 143 1.94 1.90 -14.37
C ILE A 143 1.02 0.93 -13.62
N LEU A 144 -0.02 1.43 -12.92
CA LEU A 144 -0.92 0.57 -12.14
C LEU A 144 -2.01 -0.07 -13.01
N GLY A 145 -2.24 0.42 -14.24
CA GLY A 145 -3.22 -0.15 -15.16
C GLY A 145 -4.69 0.00 -14.74
N VAL A 146 -4.97 0.79 -13.70
CA VAL A 146 -6.30 0.94 -13.09
C VAL A 146 -6.73 2.41 -13.04
N PRO A 147 -8.05 2.72 -13.09
CA PRO A 147 -8.55 4.09 -13.09
C PRO A 147 -8.24 4.82 -11.78
N PRO A 148 -7.70 6.05 -11.83
CA PRO A 148 -7.47 6.87 -10.66
C PRO A 148 -8.69 7.71 -10.30
N MET A 149 -8.93 7.87 -9.00
CA MET A 149 -9.83 8.85 -8.42
C MET A 149 -9.15 9.58 -7.27
N VAL A 150 -9.71 10.72 -6.89
CA VAL A 150 -9.24 11.49 -5.74
C VAL A 150 -10.27 11.52 -4.62
N GLY A 151 -9.80 11.58 -3.38
CA GLY A 151 -10.66 11.66 -2.20
C GLY A 151 -9.89 11.78 -0.89
N THR A 152 -10.64 11.66 0.20
CA THR A 152 -10.13 11.79 1.57
C THR A 152 -10.68 10.64 2.43
N VAL A 153 -10.11 10.49 3.61
CA VAL A 153 -10.49 9.51 4.64
C VAL A 153 -10.55 10.21 6.00
N CYS A 154 -11.20 9.62 7.01
CA CYS A 154 -11.17 10.13 8.39
C CYS A 154 -11.48 11.63 8.51
N PHE A 155 -12.60 12.09 7.94
CA PHE A 155 -13.05 13.48 8.05
C PHE A 155 -12.13 14.49 7.33
N GLY A 156 -11.77 14.19 6.08
CA GLY A 156 -11.02 15.10 5.22
C GLY A 156 -9.50 14.93 5.25
N SER A 157 -8.98 13.87 5.90
CA SER A 157 -7.55 13.56 5.83
C SER A 157 -7.19 13.13 4.40
N PRO A 158 -6.15 13.73 3.80
CA PRO A 158 -5.76 13.38 2.45
C PRO A 158 -4.72 12.23 2.41
N TYR A 159 -4.30 11.71 3.57
CA TYR A 159 -3.40 10.56 3.70
C TYR A 159 -4.17 9.25 3.59
N VAL A 160 -4.73 9.00 2.40
CA VAL A 160 -5.64 7.87 2.15
C VAL A 160 -4.97 6.51 2.37
N GLY A 161 -3.69 6.35 2.02
CA GLY A 161 -2.96 5.09 2.23
C GLY A 161 -2.66 4.79 3.70
N ALA A 162 -2.60 5.82 4.55
CA ALA A 162 -2.47 5.62 6.00
C ALA A 162 -3.80 5.28 6.69
N GLY A 163 -4.93 5.64 6.08
CA GLY A 163 -6.26 5.47 6.66
C GLY A 163 -7.09 4.34 6.06
N ILE A 164 -6.62 3.71 4.98
CA ILE A 164 -7.34 2.69 4.21
C ILE A 164 -6.44 1.49 3.93
N CYS A 165 -6.99 0.29 4.04
CA CYS A 165 -6.42 -0.94 3.50
C CYS A 165 -7.48 -1.61 2.62
N SER A 166 -7.10 -2.10 1.44
CA SER A 166 -8.06 -2.66 0.48
C SER A 166 -7.50 -3.87 -0.27
N THR A 167 -8.44 -4.71 -0.72
CA THR A 167 -8.24 -5.77 -1.70
C THR A 167 -9.28 -5.61 -2.81
N ASN A 168 -9.29 -6.52 -3.79
CA ASN A 168 -10.37 -6.59 -4.79
C ASN A 168 -11.73 -7.04 -4.22
N HIS A 169 -11.80 -7.40 -2.94
CA HIS A 169 -13.02 -7.84 -2.27
C HIS A 169 -13.66 -6.77 -1.38
N GLY A 170 -12.86 -5.88 -0.81
CA GLY A 170 -13.34 -4.88 0.13
C GLY A 170 -12.27 -3.88 0.57
N ALA A 171 -12.69 -2.96 1.44
CA ALA A 171 -11.80 -1.98 2.05
C ALA A 171 -12.16 -1.81 3.53
N LEU A 172 -11.12 -1.55 4.33
CA LEU A 172 -11.23 -1.10 5.71
C LEU A 172 -10.76 0.35 5.76
N ALA A 173 -11.55 1.22 6.36
CA ALA A 173 -11.23 2.62 6.55
C ALA A 173 -11.29 2.99 8.04
N GLY A 174 -10.56 4.03 8.44
CA GLY A 174 -10.60 4.54 9.80
C GLY A 174 -12.02 4.96 10.24
N THR A 175 -12.30 4.86 11.53
CA THR A 175 -13.65 5.00 12.10
C THR A 175 -14.28 6.38 11.94
N GLU A 176 -13.47 7.42 11.72
CA GLU A 176 -13.94 8.79 11.47
C GLU A 176 -14.31 9.05 10.00
N THR A 177 -14.16 8.05 9.12
CA THR A 177 -14.49 8.18 7.70
C THR A 177 -15.99 8.37 7.51
N THR A 178 -16.37 9.41 6.80
CA THR A 178 -17.77 9.81 6.62
C THR A 178 -18.46 9.00 5.52
N GLY A 179 -19.80 8.96 5.51
CA GLY A 179 -20.56 8.28 4.47
C GLY A 179 -20.20 8.70 3.02
N PRO A 180 -20.07 10.01 2.72
CA PRO A 180 -19.60 10.45 1.41
C PRO A 180 -18.18 10.01 1.05
N GLU A 181 -17.27 9.94 2.04
CA GLU A 181 -15.91 9.43 1.83
C GLU A 181 -15.94 7.92 1.57
N LEU A 182 -16.70 7.13 2.33
CA LEU A 182 -16.88 5.70 2.09
C LEU A 182 -17.39 5.43 0.67
N ASN A 183 -18.42 6.17 0.23
CA ASN A 183 -18.95 6.01 -1.12
C ASN A 183 -17.91 6.37 -2.20
N ARG A 184 -17.08 7.40 -1.94
CA ARG A 184 -15.96 7.75 -2.82
C ARG A 184 -14.89 6.65 -2.86
N ILE A 185 -14.59 6.02 -1.74
CA ILE A 185 -13.62 4.92 -1.62
C ILE A 185 -14.12 3.69 -2.38
N GLU A 186 -15.39 3.34 -2.23
CA GLU A 186 -16.06 2.25 -2.95
C GLU A 186 -15.98 2.44 -4.47
N ASP A 187 -16.34 3.62 -4.97
CA ASP A 187 -16.24 3.98 -6.39
C ASP A 187 -14.80 3.88 -6.90
N ALA A 188 -13.85 4.46 -6.15
CA ALA A 188 -12.45 4.57 -6.55
C ALA A 188 -11.72 3.24 -6.62
N LEU A 189 -12.11 2.27 -5.79
CA LEU A 189 -11.48 0.96 -5.66
C LEU A 189 -12.29 -0.15 -6.36
N GLY A 190 -13.34 0.21 -7.11
CA GLY A 190 -14.13 -0.75 -7.90
C GLY A 190 -14.91 -1.76 -7.05
N LEU A 191 -15.32 -1.39 -5.84
CA LEU A 191 -15.99 -2.28 -4.89
C LEU A 191 -17.51 -2.36 -5.08
N ILE A 192 -18.05 -1.63 -6.07
CA ILE A 192 -19.49 -1.58 -6.42
C ILE A 192 -19.76 -1.80 -7.90
#